data_AF-A0A9Q8SS51-F1
#
_entry.id   AF-A0A9Q8SS51-F1
#
_cell.length_a   1.000
_cell.length_b   1.000
_cell.length_c   1.000
_cell.angle_alpha   90.00
_cell.angle_beta   90.00
_cell.angle_gamma   90.00
#
_symmetry.space_group_name_H-M   'P 1'
#
loop_
_entity.id
_entity.type
_entity.pdbx_description
1 polymer ?
#
loop_
_entity_poly.entity_id
_entity_poly.type
_entity_poly.pdbx_seq_one_letter_code
_entity_poly.pdbx_strand_id
1 'polypeptide(L)'
;MRQTLLSLALTATSVYACQRDWAALNRRIKSHSHHDHGHKKRDMAVNYPPSLTEYESILVNSFDSKSLDEWSHYYTSGDHLGGHNRTLAEWTQQKWIDAGWDASIEEYWIWYTAPLETTLTLNRPDGSVHNVTLIEDMLEEDPTTSYPNRIPAYHAMSGSGNISAEYVHVGRGQRGDFQALKDAGIELEGKIALSMYGAIYRGTKVKNAQDNGMIGAVLFTDPLDDGEITVANGYLAYPDGPARNPSMIQRGSVRFSSLYSGDPSTVGYASEKDGPRNDVTPYNPTIPSVPISMKDAVPLLAALDGSGLSAEQVNRSSWIGALPNITYSSGPTPGATLDMVHFMNQTVAPSWDVIGIINGTHPDEVLIIGNHRDAWVIGGAADPNSGSAVLIELSKAFGKLLDKGWKPRRTIILGSWDAEEFGLQRSTEWVESHLPWLVTNAVAYLNLDVAVSGPRTALSGSGEIQTVAIEMMKKVLFPEGWGVGPTLYDMWFNTTEGEIAPLGSGSDYASFYYNGISAVSLLKYP
;
A
#
# COMPACT_ATOMS: atom_id res chain seq x y z
N MET A 1 -20.56 -19.86 50.71
CA MET A 1 -20.12 -18.49 50.37
C MET A 1 -18.73 -18.55 49.73
N ARG A 2 -18.65 -18.94 48.44
CA ARG A 2 -17.45 -18.91 47.57
C ARG A 2 -17.83 -19.64 46.27
N GLN A 3 -18.61 -18.99 45.40
CA GLN A 3 -18.79 -19.45 44.00
C GLN A 3 -19.44 -18.40 43.07
N THR A 4 -19.34 -17.10 43.39
CA THR A 4 -20.05 -16.05 42.63
C THR A 4 -19.14 -14.89 42.19
N LEU A 5 -17.84 -15.15 41.97
CA LEU A 5 -16.86 -14.11 41.59
C LEU A 5 -16.05 -14.41 40.33
N LEU A 6 -16.25 -15.55 39.65
CA LEU A 6 -15.52 -15.86 38.41
C LEU A 6 -16.22 -15.42 37.11
N SER A 7 -17.49 -15.05 37.15
CA SER A 7 -18.26 -14.64 35.97
C SER A 7 -18.20 -13.14 35.65
N LEU A 8 -17.63 -12.30 36.53
CA LEU A 8 -17.42 -10.87 36.26
C LEU A 8 -16.04 -10.54 35.64
N ALA A 9 -15.09 -11.48 35.67
CA ALA A 9 -13.73 -11.22 35.14
C ALA A 9 -13.63 -11.44 33.61
N LEU A 10 -14.46 -12.31 33.03
CA LEU A 10 -14.50 -12.56 31.58
C LEU A 10 -15.32 -11.53 30.78
N THR A 11 -16.24 -10.82 31.43
CA THR A 11 -16.96 -9.70 30.81
C THR A 11 -16.14 -8.41 30.82
N ALA A 12 -15.19 -8.26 31.76
CA ALA A 12 -14.32 -7.08 31.83
C ALA A 12 -13.25 -7.04 30.72
N THR A 13 -12.75 -8.20 30.26
CA THR A 13 -11.72 -8.27 29.21
C THR A 13 -12.27 -8.08 27.80
N SER A 14 -13.51 -8.50 27.56
CA SER A 14 -14.23 -8.30 26.29
C SER A 14 -14.68 -6.84 26.11
N VAL A 15 -15.03 -6.15 27.19
CA VAL A 15 -15.35 -4.71 27.16
C VAL A 15 -14.10 -3.84 26.93
N TYR A 16 -12.92 -4.24 27.43
CA TYR A 16 -11.66 -3.49 27.24
C TYR A 16 -11.14 -3.55 25.79
N ALA A 17 -11.41 -4.64 25.07
CA ALA A 17 -11.08 -4.78 23.65
C ALA A 17 -11.97 -3.87 22.77
N CYS A 18 -13.29 -3.87 23.01
CA CYS A 18 -14.22 -2.96 22.35
C CYS A 18 -13.92 -1.48 22.64
N GLN A 19 -13.36 -1.16 23.82
CA GLN A 19 -13.03 0.20 24.21
C GLN A 19 -11.79 0.76 23.45
N ARG A 20 -10.84 -0.09 23.04
CA ARG A 20 -9.71 0.33 22.18
C ARG A 20 -10.15 0.59 20.73
N ASP A 21 -11.06 -0.22 20.20
CA ASP A 21 -11.64 -0.01 18.86
C ASP A 21 -12.51 1.25 18.83
N TRP A 22 -13.31 1.47 19.87
CA TRP A 22 -14.06 2.73 20.05
C TRP A 22 -13.15 3.95 20.24
N ALA A 23 -12.00 3.83 20.92
CA ALA A 23 -11.07 4.93 21.08
C ALA A 23 -10.25 5.22 19.81
N ALA A 24 -9.98 4.20 18.98
CA ALA A 24 -9.34 4.37 17.67
C ALA A 24 -10.31 4.99 16.66
N LEU A 25 -11.57 4.52 16.64
CA LEU A 25 -12.62 5.08 15.79
C LEU A 25 -13.04 6.47 16.26
N ASN A 26 -13.23 6.71 17.56
CA ASN A 26 -13.50 8.06 18.07
C ASN A 26 -12.32 9.00 17.90
N ARG A 27 -11.06 8.53 17.84
CA ARG A 27 -9.93 9.39 17.45
C ARG A 27 -10.02 9.77 15.98
N ARG A 28 -10.32 8.82 15.08
CA ARG A 28 -10.57 9.12 13.66
C ARG A 28 -11.78 10.03 13.44
N ILE A 29 -12.86 9.85 14.21
CA ILE A 29 -14.08 10.67 14.10
C ILE A 29 -13.89 12.04 14.74
N LYS A 30 -13.23 12.14 15.91
CA LYS A 30 -13.00 13.43 16.59
C LYS A 30 -11.85 14.24 15.98
N SER A 31 -10.89 13.62 15.28
CA SER A 31 -9.89 14.36 14.49
C SER A 31 -10.49 15.07 13.27
N HIS A 32 -11.78 14.84 12.98
CA HIS A 32 -12.49 15.43 11.84
C HIS A 32 -13.62 16.39 12.26
N SER A 33 -13.83 16.66 13.55
CA SER A 33 -14.75 17.72 13.98
C SER A 33 -14.00 19.04 14.13
N HIS A 34 -14.38 20.04 13.32
CA HIS A 34 -14.06 21.47 13.42
C HIS A 34 -13.05 21.85 14.52
N HIS A 35 -11.77 21.80 14.19
CA HIS A 35 -10.79 22.57 14.94
C HIS A 35 -10.82 24.00 14.40
N ASP A 36 -11.33 24.90 15.23
CA ASP A 36 -10.99 26.32 15.20
C ASP A 36 -9.46 26.44 15.01
N HIS A 37 -9.01 27.26 14.06
CA HIS A 37 -7.61 27.40 13.63
C HIS A 37 -6.73 28.09 14.70
N GLY A 38 -6.87 27.69 15.96
CA GLY A 38 -5.90 27.97 17.00
C GLY A 38 -4.74 26.99 16.86
N HIS A 39 -3.66 27.41 16.19
CA HIS A 39 -2.40 26.68 16.19
C HIS A 39 -2.06 26.24 17.63
N LYS A 40 -2.13 24.94 17.92
CA LYS A 40 -1.66 24.41 19.21
C LYS A 40 -0.20 24.85 19.35
N LYS A 41 0.11 25.53 20.47
CA LYS A 41 1.43 26.13 20.72
C LYS A 41 2.52 25.07 20.57
N ARG A 42 3.55 25.42 19.80
CA ARG A 42 4.83 24.69 19.64
C ARG A 42 5.31 24.12 20.98
N ASP A 43 5.26 22.79 21.15
CA ASP A 43 5.74 22.12 22.37
C ASP A 43 7.28 21.95 22.36
N MET A 44 7.94 22.27 21.23
CA MET A 44 9.39 22.31 21.10
C MET A 44 9.83 23.59 20.38
N ALA A 45 10.86 24.26 20.88
CA ALA A 45 11.42 25.46 20.27
C ALA A 45 12.11 25.13 18.94
N VAL A 46 11.41 25.30 17.82
CA VAL A 46 12.02 25.27 16.48
C VAL A 46 12.58 26.68 16.18
N ASN A 47 13.89 26.79 15.97
CA ASN A 47 14.51 28.04 15.53
C ASN A 47 14.02 28.38 14.12
N TYR A 48 13.51 29.61 13.93
CA TYR A 48 12.97 30.06 12.65
C TYR A 48 13.66 31.36 12.18
N PRO A 49 14.08 31.44 10.89
CA PRO A 49 14.11 30.36 9.92
C PRO A 49 15.09 29.23 10.33
N PRO A 50 14.90 27.99 9.88
CA PRO A 50 15.82 26.91 10.20
C PRO A 50 17.25 27.23 9.75
N SER A 51 18.23 26.93 10.61
CA SER A 51 19.64 27.07 10.26
C SER A 51 20.10 25.81 9.54
N LEU A 52 20.55 25.99 8.30
CA LEU A 52 21.12 24.95 7.46
C LEU A 52 22.64 25.10 7.41
N THR A 53 23.35 23.98 7.45
CA THR A 53 24.76 23.93 7.06
C THR A 53 24.92 24.26 5.58
N GLU A 54 26.17 24.46 5.13
CA GLU A 54 26.47 24.67 3.70
C GLU A 54 25.96 23.50 2.84
N TYR A 55 26.23 22.25 3.25
CA TYR A 55 25.77 21.07 2.52
C TYR A 55 24.25 20.89 2.55
N GLU A 56 23.60 21.15 3.69
CA GLU A 56 22.14 21.14 3.78
C GLU A 56 21.53 22.21 2.87
N SER A 57 22.13 23.39 2.81
CA SER A 57 21.70 24.47 1.91
C SER A 57 21.87 24.09 0.44
N ILE A 58 22.98 23.43 0.06
CA ILE A 58 23.17 22.92 -1.31
C ILE A 58 22.10 21.89 -1.65
N LEU A 59 21.84 20.92 -0.76
CA LEU A 59 20.82 19.89 -0.98
C LEU A 59 19.43 20.48 -1.16
N VAL A 60 18.95 21.29 -0.21
CA VAL A 60 17.60 21.87 -0.27
C VAL A 60 17.40 22.73 -1.51
N ASN A 61 18.41 23.51 -1.91
CA ASN A 61 18.34 24.36 -3.10
C ASN A 61 18.63 23.60 -4.41
N SER A 62 18.92 22.30 -4.35
CA SER A 62 19.22 21.51 -5.55
C SER A 62 18.01 20.91 -6.22
N PHE A 63 16.91 20.74 -5.48
CA PHE A 63 15.65 20.20 -5.98
C PHE A 63 14.92 21.25 -6.82
N ASP A 64 14.51 20.86 -8.02
CA ASP A 64 13.73 21.69 -8.93
C ASP A 64 12.36 21.07 -9.19
N SER A 65 11.30 21.86 -9.00
CA SER A 65 9.92 21.38 -9.18
C SER A 65 9.62 21.04 -10.63
N LYS A 66 10.26 21.73 -11.58
CA LYS A 66 10.06 21.46 -13.00
C LYS A 66 10.66 20.11 -13.39
N SER A 67 11.88 19.80 -12.97
CA SER A 67 12.44 18.48 -13.25
C SER A 67 11.72 17.35 -12.51
N LEU A 68 11.25 17.58 -11.28
CA LEU A 68 10.41 16.59 -10.57
C LEU A 68 9.13 16.26 -11.35
N ASP A 69 8.46 17.26 -11.92
CA ASP A 69 7.30 17.08 -12.80
C ASP A 69 7.67 16.28 -14.07
N GLU A 70 8.80 16.63 -14.71
CA GLU A 70 9.31 15.91 -15.89
C GLU A 70 9.63 14.43 -15.57
N TRP A 71 10.23 14.13 -14.42
CA TRP A 71 10.53 12.75 -13.99
C TRP A 71 9.27 11.97 -13.68
N SER A 72 8.35 12.57 -12.93
CA SER A 72 7.06 11.96 -12.63
C SER A 72 6.34 11.61 -13.92
N HIS A 73 6.22 12.57 -14.86
CA HIS A 73 5.59 12.35 -16.14
C HIS A 73 6.28 11.24 -16.94
N TYR A 74 7.62 11.21 -16.98
CA TYR A 74 8.36 10.19 -17.71
C TYR A 74 8.07 8.78 -17.18
N TYR A 75 8.12 8.59 -15.85
CA TYR A 75 7.81 7.31 -15.24
C TYR A 75 6.36 6.88 -15.50
N THR A 76 5.39 7.79 -15.43
CA THR A 76 3.96 7.46 -15.54
C THR A 76 3.44 7.34 -16.98
N SER A 77 4.30 7.45 -17.99
CA SER A 77 3.88 7.53 -19.41
C SER A 77 3.83 6.18 -20.14
N GLY A 78 4.19 5.07 -19.48
CA GLY A 78 4.31 3.78 -20.15
C GLY A 78 3.93 2.60 -19.26
N ASP A 79 3.93 1.40 -19.83
CA ASP A 79 3.82 0.17 -19.04
C ASP A 79 5.08 0.00 -18.19
N HIS A 80 4.91 -0.18 -16.90
CA HIS A 80 5.98 -0.49 -15.96
C HIS A 80 5.41 -1.37 -14.84
N LEU A 81 4.58 -2.35 -15.20
CA LEU A 81 4.24 -3.44 -14.29
C LEU A 81 5.51 -4.22 -13.91
N GLY A 82 5.54 -4.83 -12.72
CA GLY A 82 6.71 -5.56 -12.23
C GLY A 82 7.26 -6.58 -13.24
N GLY A 83 8.53 -6.48 -13.58
CA GLY A 83 9.17 -7.32 -14.62
C GLY A 83 8.90 -6.91 -16.07
N HIS A 84 8.21 -5.80 -16.29
CA HIS A 84 8.09 -5.16 -17.60
C HIS A 84 9.06 -3.97 -17.73
N ASN A 85 9.22 -3.47 -18.96
CA ASN A 85 9.90 -2.20 -19.27
C ASN A 85 11.30 -2.06 -18.65
N ARG A 86 12.19 -2.99 -18.99
CA ARG A 86 13.63 -2.89 -18.73
C ARG A 86 14.24 -1.54 -19.15
N THR A 87 13.74 -0.93 -20.22
CA THR A 87 14.24 0.36 -20.70
C THR A 87 14.07 1.49 -19.69
N LEU A 88 13.07 1.40 -18.79
CA LEU A 88 12.90 2.36 -17.69
C LEU A 88 13.96 2.19 -16.59
N ALA A 89 14.38 0.94 -16.33
CA ALA A 89 15.52 0.66 -15.44
C ALA A 89 16.85 1.18 -16.05
N GLU A 90 17.06 0.95 -17.35
CA GLU A 90 18.23 1.46 -18.09
C GLU A 90 18.26 3.00 -18.11
N TRP A 91 17.11 3.64 -18.27
CA TRP A 91 17.01 5.10 -18.18
C TRP A 91 17.36 5.59 -16.77
N THR A 92 16.84 4.94 -15.72
CA THR A 92 17.14 5.28 -14.32
C THR A 92 18.64 5.16 -14.04
N GLN A 93 19.25 4.06 -14.50
CA GLN A 93 20.70 3.83 -14.41
C GLN A 93 21.47 4.95 -15.11
N GLN A 94 21.09 5.31 -16.34
CA GLN A 94 21.78 6.35 -17.09
C GLN A 94 21.69 7.71 -16.40
N LYS A 95 20.54 8.07 -15.82
CA LYS A 95 20.38 9.32 -15.04
C LYS A 95 21.32 9.40 -13.85
N TRP A 96 21.60 8.27 -13.22
CA TRP A 96 22.53 8.19 -12.10
C TRP A 96 23.99 8.29 -12.57
N ILE A 97 24.34 7.63 -13.67
CA ILE A 97 25.66 7.75 -14.29
C ILE A 97 25.93 9.20 -14.72
N ASP A 98 24.95 9.84 -15.37
CA ASP A 98 25.03 11.24 -15.81
C ASP A 98 25.18 12.21 -14.63
N ALA A 99 24.71 11.84 -13.43
CA ALA A 99 24.87 12.62 -12.20
C ALA A 99 26.25 12.44 -11.54
N GLY A 100 27.09 11.54 -12.06
CA GLY A 100 28.51 11.44 -11.71
C GLY A 100 28.90 10.28 -10.78
N TRP A 101 28.11 9.21 -10.71
CA TRP A 101 28.46 8.03 -9.90
C TRP A 101 28.11 6.70 -10.57
N ASP A 102 28.62 5.62 -9.97
CA ASP A 102 28.45 4.27 -10.48
C ASP A 102 27.00 3.80 -10.28
N ALA A 103 26.43 3.17 -11.31
CA ALA A 103 25.13 2.51 -11.23
C ALA A 103 25.11 1.22 -12.07
N SER A 104 24.46 0.19 -11.54
CA SER A 104 24.32 -1.12 -12.18
C SER A 104 22.88 -1.60 -12.12
N ILE A 105 22.53 -2.48 -13.06
CA ILE A 105 21.26 -3.21 -13.03
C ILE A 105 21.52 -4.61 -12.49
N GLU A 106 20.74 -5.02 -11.48
CA GLU A 106 20.71 -6.39 -10.97
C GLU A 106 19.46 -7.11 -11.46
N GLU A 107 19.64 -8.33 -11.98
CA GLU A 107 18.56 -9.14 -12.55
C GLU A 107 18.29 -10.38 -11.67
N TYR A 108 17.12 -10.41 -11.04
CA TYR A 108 16.49 -11.60 -10.46
C TYR A 108 15.30 -12.04 -11.33
N TRP A 109 14.79 -13.24 -11.07
CA TRP A 109 13.71 -13.86 -11.82
C TRP A 109 12.54 -14.15 -10.88
N ILE A 110 11.50 -13.34 -10.90
CA ILE A 110 10.40 -13.39 -9.92
C ILE A 110 9.33 -14.41 -10.29
N TRP A 111 8.63 -14.92 -9.28
CA TRP A 111 7.36 -15.59 -9.46
C TRP A 111 6.30 -14.57 -9.88
N TYR A 112 5.85 -14.70 -11.12
CA TYR A 112 4.96 -13.76 -11.78
C TYR A 112 3.59 -14.39 -12.02
N THR A 113 2.54 -13.62 -11.76
CA THR A 113 1.15 -14.07 -11.98
C THR A 113 0.35 -13.04 -12.74
N ALA A 114 -0.39 -13.46 -13.76
CA ALA A 114 -1.26 -12.59 -14.54
C ALA A 114 -2.60 -13.27 -14.85
N PRO A 115 -3.69 -12.52 -15.00
CA PRO A 115 -4.99 -13.10 -15.31
C PRO A 115 -5.01 -13.62 -16.77
N LEU A 116 -5.50 -14.86 -16.95
CA LEU A 116 -5.81 -15.43 -18.26
C LEU A 116 -7.26 -15.16 -18.65
N GLU A 117 -8.16 -15.35 -17.69
CA GLU A 117 -9.59 -15.15 -17.87
C GLU A 117 -10.16 -14.70 -16.53
N THR A 118 -11.03 -13.69 -16.54
CA THR A 118 -11.79 -13.30 -15.36
C THR A 118 -13.19 -12.84 -15.77
N THR A 119 -14.21 -13.47 -15.21
CA THR A 119 -15.61 -13.07 -15.31
C THR A 119 -16.22 -13.11 -13.91
N LEU A 120 -17.16 -12.20 -13.66
CA LEU A 120 -17.91 -12.17 -12.42
C LEU A 120 -19.34 -11.68 -12.71
N THR A 121 -20.30 -12.53 -12.38
CA THR A 121 -21.71 -12.27 -12.65
C THR A 121 -22.54 -12.53 -11.39
N LEU A 122 -23.38 -11.57 -11.02
CA LEU A 122 -24.38 -11.73 -9.98
C LEU A 122 -25.70 -12.21 -10.60
N ASN A 123 -26.21 -13.33 -10.12
CA ASN A 123 -27.55 -13.84 -10.42
C ASN A 123 -28.45 -13.59 -9.21
N ARG A 124 -29.68 -13.09 -9.46
CA ARG A 124 -30.66 -12.83 -8.41
C ARG A 124 -31.83 -13.80 -8.45
N PRO A 125 -32.57 -13.98 -7.33
CA PRO A 125 -33.74 -14.85 -7.27
C PRO A 125 -34.86 -14.48 -8.25
N ASP A 126 -34.96 -13.21 -8.63
CA ASP A 126 -35.94 -12.70 -9.59
C ASP A 126 -35.56 -12.96 -11.07
N GLY A 127 -34.41 -13.60 -11.30
CA GLY A 127 -33.86 -13.88 -12.63
C GLY A 127 -33.08 -12.71 -13.25
N SER A 128 -32.98 -11.57 -12.57
CA SER A 128 -32.13 -10.47 -13.03
C SER A 128 -30.65 -10.79 -12.84
N VAL A 129 -29.82 -10.27 -13.75
CA VAL A 129 -28.38 -10.53 -13.81
C VAL A 129 -27.62 -9.21 -13.81
N HIS A 130 -26.48 -9.15 -13.12
CA HIS A 130 -25.52 -8.05 -13.20
C HIS A 130 -24.14 -8.58 -13.57
N ASN A 131 -23.59 -8.12 -14.70
CA ASN A 131 -22.23 -8.45 -15.10
C ASN A 131 -21.29 -7.37 -14.58
N VAL A 132 -20.27 -7.77 -13.82
CA VAL A 132 -19.25 -6.86 -13.29
C VAL A 132 -18.31 -6.44 -14.40
N THR A 133 -17.93 -5.16 -14.43
CA THR A 133 -17.18 -4.56 -15.55
C THR A 133 -15.72 -5.03 -15.59
N LEU A 134 -15.10 -5.25 -14.42
CA LEU A 134 -13.72 -5.76 -14.24
C LEU A 134 -12.62 -4.94 -14.95
N ILE A 135 -12.90 -3.71 -15.35
CA ILE A 135 -11.94 -2.76 -15.91
C ILE A 135 -12.47 -1.34 -15.69
N GLU A 136 -11.57 -0.38 -15.49
CA GLU A 136 -11.89 1.03 -15.33
C GLU A 136 -12.45 1.67 -16.61
N ASP A 137 -13.26 2.71 -16.40
CA ASP A 137 -13.75 3.56 -17.48
C ASP A 137 -12.57 4.29 -18.16
N MET A 138 -12.65 4.47 -19.48
CA MET A 138 -11.71 5.34 -20.22
C MET A 138 -12.13 6.80 -20.02
N LEU A 139 -11.16 7.67 -19.78
CA LEU A 139 -11.34 9.11 -19.59
C LEU A 139 -10.61 9.85 -20.71
N GLU A 140 -11.25 10.83 -21.33
CA GLU A 140 -10.66 11.63 -22.42
C GLU A 140 -9.53 12.53 -21.89
N GLU A 141 -9.68 12.99 -20.65
CA GLU A 141 -8.78 13.87 -19.93
C GLU A 141 -7.51 13.15 -19.46
N ASP A 142 -7.55 11.83 -19.35
CA ASP A 142 -6.45 11.01 -18.86
C ASP A 142 -6.09 9.91 -19.89
N PRO A 143 -5.10 10.17 -20.76
CA PRO A 143 -4.72 9.23 -21.81
C PRO A 143 -4.19 7.90 -21.26
N THR A 144 -3.71 7.85 -20.00
CA THR A 144 -3.23 6.61 -19.39
C THR A 144 -4.35 5.58 -19.23
N THR A 145 -5.60 6.03 -19.06
CA THR A 145 -6.79 5.17 -18.98
C THR A 145 -7.19 4.49 -20.29
N SER A 146 -6.63 4.96 -21.41
CA SER A 146 -6.90 4.49 -22.77
C SER A 146 -5.72 3.74 -23.41
N TYR A 147 -4.64 3.51 -22.65
CA TYR A 147 -3.43 2.89 -23.16
C TYR A 147 -3.67 1.48 -23.74
N PRO A 148 -2.97 1.06 -24.81
CA PRO A 148 -3.09 -0.29 -25.33
C PRO A 148 -2.76 -1.36 -24.27
N ASN A 149 -3.47 -2.50 -24.27
CA ASN A 149 -3.23 -3.61 -23.33
C ASN A 149 -3.47 -3.25 -21.84
N ARG A 150 -4.53 -2.47 -21.57
CA ARG A 150 -4.97 -2.16 -20.20
C ARG A 150 -5.08 -3.43 -19.36
N ILE A 151 -4.53 -3.35 -18.16
CA ILE A 151 -4.51 -4.45 -17.21
C ILE A 151 -5.91 -4.56 -16.59
N PRO A 152 -6.62 -5.70 -16.68
CA PRO A 152 -7.94 -5.84 -16.09
C PRO A 152 -7.86 -5.98 -14.55
N ALA A 153 -9.01 -6.08 -13.89
CA ALA A 153 -9.12 -6.33 -12.47
C ALA A 153 -8.58 -7.72 -12.09
N TYR A 154 -7.57 -7.76 -11.24
CA TYR A 154 -7.11 -9.00 -10.62
C TYR A 154 -6.33 -8.73 -9.33
N HIS A 155 -6.19 -9.77 -8.51
CA HIS A 155 -5.16 -9.82 -7.49
C HIS A 155 -4.01 -10.71 -7.93
N ALA A 156 -2.78 -10.24 -7.85
CA ALA A 156 -1.62 -11.10 -8.05
C ALA A 156 -1.54 -12.15 -6.95
N MET A 157 -0.99 -13.33 -7.27
CA MET A 157 -0.94 -14.51 -6.40
C MET A 157 -2.30 -15.14 -6.07
N SER A 158 -3.39 -14.69 -6.72
CA SER A 158 -4.72 -15.27 -6.56
C SER A 158 -4.77 -16.75 -6.99
N GLY A 159 -5.60 -17.54 -6.31
CA GLY A 159 -5.92 -18.90 -6.73
C GLY A 159 -6.74 -18.89 -8.04
N SER A 160 -6.78 -20.03 -8.72
CA SER A 160 -7.63 -20.21 -9.90
C SER A 160 -8.90 -20.99 -9.56
N GLY A 161 -10.03 -20.65 -10.18
CA GLY A 161 -11.29 -21.35 -9.96
C GLY A 161 -12.39 -20.96 -10.93
N ASN A 162 -13.33 -21.90 -11.11
CA ASN A 162 -14.63 -21.67 -11.72
C ASN A 162 -15.68 -22.09 -10.70
N ILE A 163 -16.30 -21.11 -10.04
CA ILE A 163 -17.17 -21.32 -8.88
C ILE A 163 -18.48 -20.59 -9.07
N SER A 164 -19.55 -21.16 -8.52
CA SER A 164 -20.85 -20.52 -8.40
C SER A 164 -21.38 -20.79 -7.00
N ALA A 165 -21.63 -19.74 -6.23
CA ALA A 165 -22.15 -19.86 -4.88
C ALA A 165 -22.86 -18.60 -4.41
N GLU A 166 -23.71 -18.77 -3.39
CA GLU A 166 -24.16 -17.64 -2.57
C GLU A 166 -22.96 -16.98 -1.89
N TYR A 167 -23.11 -15.70 -1.58
CA TYR A 167 -22.04 -14.88 -1.03
C TYR A 167 -22.48 -14.15 0.23
N VAL A 168 -21.49 -13.81 1.06
CA VAL A 168 -21.69 -13.19 2.37
C VAL A 168 -20.85 -11.92 2.41
N HIS A 169 -21.45 -10.80 2.83
CA HIS A 169 -20.70 -9.62 3.18
C HIS A 169 -19.96 -9.85 4.50
N VAL A 170 -18.63 -9.75 4.47
CA VAL A 170 -17.74 -10.07 5.60
C VAL A 170 -17.09 -8.83 6.19
N GLY A 171 -17.72 -7.65 6.03
CA GLY A 171 -17.22 -6.38 6.55
C GLY A 171 -15.83 -6.06 6.00
N ARG A 172 -14.85 -5.94 6.89
CA ARG A 172 -13.44 -5.66 6.57
C ARG A 172 -12.60 -6.94 6.47
N GLY A 173 -13.22 -8.12 6.48
CA GLY A 173 -12.52 -9.41 6.36
C GLY A 173 -11.56 -9.68 7.54
N GLN A 174 -11.79 -9.06 8.70
CA GLN A 174 -11.02 -9.34 9.90
C GLN A 174 -11.47 -10.64 10.54
N ARG A 175 -10.60 -11.31 11.30
CA ARG A 175 -10.96 -12.52 12.06
C ARG A 175 -12.20 -12.31 12.95
N GLY A 176 -12.34 -11.13 13.55
CA GLY A 176 -13.51 -10.77 14.37
C GLY A 176 -14.81 -10.65 13.57
N ASP A 177 -14.72 -10.27 12.29
CA ASP A 177 -15.88 -10.16 11.39
C ASP A 177 -16.42 -11.56 11.05
N PHE A 178 -15.54 -12.48 10.66
CA PHE A 178 -15.89 -13.89 10.46
C PHE A 178 -16.40 -14.56 11.73
N GLN A 179 -15.83 -14.24 12.89
CA GLN A 179 -16.28 -14.80 14.16
C GLN A 179 -17.70 -14.33 14.51
N ALA A 180 -18.01 -13.05 14.34
CA ALA A 180 -19.34 -12.51 14.59
C ALA A 180 -20.41 -13.18 13.71
N LEU A 181 -20.09 -13.43 12.44
CA LEU A 181 -20.99 -14.15 11.52
C LEU A 181 -21.25 -15.60 11.99
N LYS A 182 -20.20 -16.34 12.37
CA LYS A 182 -20.33 -17.71 12.87
C LYS A 182 -21.08 -17.79 14.19
N ASP A 183 -20.81 -16.88 15.12
CA ASP A 183 -21.49 -16.82 16.43
C ASP A 183 -23.00 -16.59 16.27
N ALA A 184 -23.39 -15.91 15.20
CA ALA A 184 -24.78 -15.68 14.82
C ALA A 184 -25.38 -16.78 13.92
N GLY A 185 -24.62 -17.84 13.63
CA GLY A 185 -25.09 -18.99 12.85
C GLY A 185 -25.14 -18.78 11.34
N ILE A 186 -24.43 -17.78 10.80
CA ILE A 186 -24.27 -17.63 9.35
C ILE A 186 -23.28 -18.67 8.84
N GLU A 187 -23.72 -19.52 7.92
CA GLU A 187 -22.89 -20.53 7.26
C GLU A 187 -21.93 -19.88 6.26
N LEU A 188 -20.64 -20.18 6.40
CA LEU A 188 -19.57 -19.59 5.56
C LEU A 188 -18.98 -20.62 4.59
N GLU A 189 -18.96 -21.90 4.96
CA GLU A 189 -18.33 -22.92 4.14
C GLU A 189 -19.03 -23.02 2.78
N GLY A 190 -18.23 -23.07 1.70
CA GLY A 190 -18.76 -23.12 0.34
C GLY A 190 -19.33 -21.81 -0.20
N LYS A 191 -19.27 -20.70 0.55
CA LYS A 191 -19.72 -19.36 0.11
C LYS A 191 -18.60 -18.52 -0.47
N ILE A 192 -18.95 -17.43 -1.14
CA ILE A 192 -17.99 -16.40 -1.61
C ILE A 192 -17.99 -15.21 -0.64
N ALA A 193 -16.80 -14.73 -0.26
CA ALA A 193 -16.66 -13.56 0.60
C ALA A 193 -16.79 -12.27 -0.20
N LEU A 194 -17.64 -11.33 0.24
CA LEU A 194 -17.66 -9.96 -0.26
C LEU A 194 -17.11 -9.02 0.82
N SER A 195 -15.88 -8.55 0.64
CA SER A 195 -15.16 -7.76 1.64
C SER A 195 -14.89 -6.35 1.13
N MET A 196 -15.03 -5.36 2.01
CA MET A 196 -14.41 -4.07 1.79
C MET A 196 -12.89 -4.18 1.95
N TYR A 197 -12.14 -3.35 1.22
CA TYR A 197 -10.73 -3.07 1.45
C TYR A 197 -10.50 -2.39 2.82
N GLY A 198 -9.28 -1.93 3.10
CA GLY A 198 -8.94 -1.20 4.33
C GLY A 198 -8.85 -2.05 5.61
N ALA A 199 -8.43 -1.42 6.70
CA ALA A 199 -8.19 -1.99 8.04
C ALA A 199 -7.08 -3.05 8.16
N ILE A 200 -7.05 -4.08 7.30
CA ILE A 200 -6.00 -5.08 7.22
C ILE A 200 -5.58 -5.30 5.77
N TYR A 201 -4.38 -5.86 5.58
CA TYR A 201 -3.86 -6.21 4.27
C TYR A 201 -4.78 -7.20 3.52
N ARG A 202 -4.87 -7.03 2.19
CA ARG A 202 -5.83 -7.73 1.34
C ARG A 202 -5.64 -9.24 1.29
N GLY A 203 -4.41 -9.72 1.21
CA GLY A 203 -4.12 -11.15 1.28
C GLY A 203 -4.54 -11.79 2.61
N THR A 204 -4.53 -11.03 3.71
CA THR A 204 -5.05 -11.51 5.00
C THR A 204 -6.57 -11.69 4.99
N LYS A 205 -7.31 -10.85 4.24
CA LYS A 205 -8.76 -11.01 4.05
C LYS A 205 -9.07 -12.31 3.30
N VAL A 206 -8.36 -12.55 2.19
CA VAL A 206 -8.50 -13.78 1.39
C VAL A 206 -8.10 -15.01 2.21
N LYS A 207 -7.00 -14.93 2.97
CA LYS A 207 -6.59 -15.99 3.89
C LYS A 207 -7.67 -16.29 4.93
N ASN A 208 -8.22 -15.27 5.58
CA ASN A 208 -9.27 -15.48 6.58
C ASN A 208 -10.53 -16.10 5.96
N ALA A 209 -10.91 -15.71 4.73
CA ALA A 209 -12.01 -16.35 4.01
C ALA A 209 -11.72 -17.84 3.76
N GLN A 210 -10.53 -18.15 3.23
CA GLN A 210 -10.09 -19.52 2.98
C GLN A 210 -10.05 -20.37 4.26
N ASP A 211 -9.52 -19.82 5.36
CA ASP A 211 -9.45 -20.49 6.67
C ASP A 211 -10.86 -20.78 7.26
N ASN A 212 -11.90 -20.09 6.79
CA ASN A 212 -13.30 -20.33 7.17
C ASN A 212 -14.07 -21.15 6.12
N GLY A 213 -13.38 -21.84 5.19
CA GLY A 213 -14.00 -22.75 4.22
C GLY A 213 -14.72 -22.06 3.06
N MET A 214 -14.58 -20.75 2.92
CA MET A 214 -15.11 -20.01 1.78
C MET A 214 -14.32 -20.35 0.52
N ILE A 215 -14.98 -20.32 -0.63
CA ILE A 215 -14.41 -20.83 -1.91
C ILE A 215 -13.98 -19.73 -2.87
N GLY A 216 -14.18 -18.45 -2.52
CA GLY A 216 -13.73 -17.30 -3.31
C GLY A 216 -13.87 -15.99 -2.54
N ALA A 217 -13.24 -14.92 -3.02
CA ALA A 217 -13.27 -13.61 -2.38
C ALA A 217 -13.33 -12.44 -3.38
N VAL A 218 -14.36 -11.61 -3.26
CA VAL A 218 -14.53 -10.36 -3.99
C VAL A 218 -14.23 -9.18 -3.07
N LEU A 219 -13.32 -8.30 -3.48
CA LEU A 219 -12.91 -7.13 -2.70
C LEU A 219 -13.28 -5.84 -3.42
N PHE A 220 -13.71 -4.82 -2.68
CA PHE A 220 -14.02 -3.49 -3.24
C PHE A 220 -13.58 -2.37 -2.31
N THR A 221 -13.31 -1.18 -2.88
CA THR A 221 -12.97 0.00 -2.08
C THR A 221 -14.24 0.78 -1.78
N ASP A 222 -14.52 1.00 -0.51
CA ASP A 222 -15.69 1.76 -0.07
C ASP A 222 -15.32 3.23 0.15
N PRO A 223 -16.17 4.22 -0.22
CA PRO A 223 -15.88 5.64 -0.02
C PRO A 223 -15.60 6.04 1.42
N LEU A 224 -15.95 5.21 2.41
CA LEU A 224 -15.55 5.41 3.81
C LEU A 224 -14.03 5.50 3.97
N ASP A 225 -13.26 4.84 3.11
CA ASP A 225 -11.79 4.86 3.13
C ASP A 225 -11.20 6.13 2.50
N ASP A 226 -12.02 6.95 1.82
CA ASP A 226 -11.60 8.20 1.18
C ASP A 226 -11.71 9.41 2.13
N GLY A 227 -12.25 9.20 3.34
CA GLY A 227 -12.39 10.22 4.37
C GLY A 227 -13.22 11.41 3.89
N GLU A 228 -12.65 12.61 3.95
CA GLU A 228 -13.35 13.84 3.56
C GLU A 228 -13.51 13.99 2.04
N ILE A 229 -12.64 13.36 1.25
CA ILE A 229 -12.55 13.59 -0.20
C ILE A 229 -13.50 12.64 -0.94
N THR A 230 -14.80 12.90 -0.80
CA THR A 230 -15.87 12.08 -1.38
C THR A 230 -16.89 12.94 -2.15
N VAL A 231 -17.60 12.30 -3.07
CA VAL A 231 -18.73 12.94 -3.78
C VAL A 231 -19.84 13.35 -2.80
N ALA A 232 -20.06 12.56 -1.75
CA ALA A 232 -21.03 12.87 -0.70
C ALA A 232 -20.71 14.19 0.03
N ASN A 233 -19.42 14.55 0.14
CA ASN A 233 -18.95 15.79 0.74
C ASN A 233 -18.81 16.95 -0.27
N GLY A 234 -19.31 16.78 -1.50
CA GLY A 234 -19.35 17.83 -2.51
C GLY A 234 -18.12 17.94 -3.41
N TYR A 235 -17.16 17.01 -3.31
CA TYR A 235 -16.04 16.93 -4.25
C TYR A 235 -16.49 16.28 -5.56
N LEU A 236 -15.95 16.76 -6.69
CA LEU A 236 -16.11 16.07 -7.96
C LEU A 236 -15.22 14.81 -7.99
N ALA A 237 -15.71 13.76 -8.65
CA ALA A 237 -14.92 12.57 -8.89
C ALA A 237 -13.88 12.84 -9.98
N TYR A 238 -12.74 12.13 -9.91
CA TYR A 238 -11.73 12.14 -10.97
C TYR A 238 -12.38 11.78 -12.31
N PRO A 239 -12.12 12.53 -13.40
CA PRO A 239 -11.02 13.49 -13.57
C PRO A 239 -11.32 14.94 -13.12
N ASP A 240 -12.59 15.28 -12.86
CA ASP A 240 -13.00 16.66 -12.56
C ASP A 240 -12.71 17.11 -11.12
N GLY A 241 -12.30 16.19 -10.26
CA GLY A 241 -11.93 16.48 -8.89
C GLY A 241 -11.18 15.35 -8.20
N PRO A 242 -10.83 15.53 -6.92
CA PRO A 242 -9.97 14.61 -6.20
C PRO A 242 -10.71 13.40 -5.61
N ALA A 243 -12.05 13.38 -5.65
CA ALA A 243 -12.79 12.21 -5.18
C ALA A 243 -12.55 11.03 -6.11
N ARG A 244 -12.49 9.83 -5.52
CA ARG A 244 -12.24 8.60 -6.27
C ARG A 244 -13.24 8.41 -7.41
N ASN A 245 -12.74 8.04 -8.59
CA ASN A 245 -13.61 7.69 -9.71
C ASN A 245 -14.44 6.42 -9.36
N PRO A 246 -15.77 6.41 -9.60
CA PRO A 246 -16.64 5.26 -9.30
C PRO A 246 -16.23 3.93 -9.95
N SER A 247 -15.53 3.97 -11.08
CA SER A 247 -15.02 2.80 -11.78
C SER A 247 -13.68 2.28 -11.27
N MET A 248 -12.98 3.01 -10.38
CA MET A 248 -11.64 2.66 -9.88
C MET A 248 -11.60 1.26 -9.27
N ILE A 249 -10.62 0.45 -9.67
CA ILE A 249 -10.38 -0.89 -9.14
C ILE A 249 -9.00 -0.95 -8.49
N GLN A 250 -8.98 -1.25 -7.19
CA GLN A 250 -7.73 -1.44 -6.46
C GLN A 250 -7.18 -2.84 -6.76
N ARG A 251 -6.12 -2.91 -7.58
CA ARG A 251 -5.29 -4.11 -7.78
C ARG A 251 -4.36 -4.31 -6.57
N GLY A 252 -3.66 -5.44 -6.54
CA GLY A 252 -2.71 -5.73 -5.47
C GLY A 252 -2.40 -7.22 -5.35
N SER A 253 -1.25 -7.54 -4.77
CA SER A 253 -0.94 -8.91 -4.36
C SER A 253 -1.85 -9.38 -3.22
N VAL A 254 -2.28 -10.64 -3.26
CA VAL A 254 -3.00 -11.33 -2.17
C VAL A 254 -2.18 -12.46 -1.55
N ARG A 255 -0.86 -12.49 -1.80
CA ARG A 255 0.07 -13.38 -1.06
C ARG A 255 -0.17 -13.27 0.45
N PHE A 256 0.22 -14.28 1.22
CA PHE A 256 0.17 -14.24 2.66
C PHE A 256 1.38 -13.49 3.24
N SER A 257 1.39 -12.16 3.12
CA SER A 257 2.49 -11.29 3.61
C SER A 257 2.77 -11.42 5.11
N SER A 258 1.80 -11.91 5.89
CA SER A 258 1.98 -12.24 7.31
C SER A 258 2.92 -13.44 7.55
N LEU A 259 3.22 -14.21 6.51
CA LEU A 259 4.11 -15.38 6.57
C LEU A 259 5.48 -15.06 5.95
N TYR A 260 5.50 -14.37 4.81
CA TYR A 260 6.72 -14.03 4.08
C TYR A 260 6.47 -12.90 3.07
N SER A 261 7.46 -12.02 2.89
CA SER A 261 7.61 -11.05 1.79
C SER A 261 8.76 -11.52 0.89
N GLY A 262 8.82 -11.21 -0.41
CA GLY A 262 9.80 -11.81 -1.34
C GLY A 262 9.22 -12.85 -2.30
N ASP A 263 9.98 -13.42 -3.22
CA ASP A 263 9.46 -14.43 -4.13
C ASP A 263 8.96 -15.68 -3.34
N PRO A 264 7.66 -16.05 -3.44
CA PRO A 264 7.10 -17.17 -2.67
C PRO A 264 7.71 -18.54 -3.02
N SER A 265 8.44 -18.63 -4.13
CA SER A 265 9.11 -19.85 -4.59
C SER A 265 10.56 -19.97 -4.10
N THR A 266 11.17 -18.92 -3.55
CA THR A 266 12.58 -18.91 -3.12
C THR A 266 12.78 -18.40 -1.69
N VAL A 267 11.84 -18.70 -0.80
CA VAL A 267 11.88 -18.23 0.60
C VAL A 267 13.24 -18.46 1.28
N GLY A 268 13.93 -17.36 1.62
CA GLY A 268 15.21 -17.37 2.32
C GLY A 268 16.44 -17.31 1.41
N TYR A 269 16.29 -17.18 0.10
CA TYR A 269 17.40 -17.06 -0.85
C TYR A 269 17.00 -16.36 -2.15
N ALA A 270 17.94 -15.65 -2.75
CA ALA A 270 17.68 -14.86 -3.94
C ALA A 270 17.23 -15.68 -5.16
N SER A 271 16.28 -15.12 -5.90
CA SER A 271 15.64 -15.69 -7.08
C SER A 271 16.51 -15.64 -8.32
N GLU A 272 17.47 -16.55 -8.41
CA GLU A 272 18.26 -16.75 -9.63
C GLU A 272 17.43 -17.36 -10.77
N LYS A 273 17.85 -17.11 -12.02
CA LYS A 273 17.19 -17.58 -13.24
C LYS A 273 16.99 -19.10 -13.27
N ASP A 274 18.06 -19.84 -13.01
CA ASP A 274 18.10 -21.30 -13.03
C ASP A 274 18.16 -21.88 -11.60
N GLY A 275 17.81 -21.05 -10.60
CA GLY A 275 17.83 -21.42 -9.19
C GLY A 275 16.70 -22.39 -8.80
N PRO A 276 16.85 -23.12 -7.68
CA PRO A 276 15.80 -24.01 -7.19
C PRO A 276 14.55 -23.22 -6.79
N ARG A 277 13.37 -23.82 -7.00
CA ARG A 277 12.08 -23.22 -6.62
C ARG A 277 11.21 -24.22 -5.87
N ASN A 278 10.53 -23.70 -4.85
CA ASN A 278 9.71 -24.46 -3.91
C ASN A 278 8.21 -24.32 -4.22
N ASP A 279 7.41 -25.13 -3.54
CA ASP A 279 5.96 -25.00 -3.54
C ASP A 279 5.53 -23.65 -2.96
N VAL A 280 4.74 -22.90 -3.74
CA VAL A 280 4.25 -21.56 -3.38
C VAL A 280 2.95 -21.61 -2.57
N THR A 281 2.29 -22.77 -2.50
CA THR A 281 0.98 -22.97 -1.84
C THR A 281 0.94 -22.47 -0.38
N PRO A 282 1.98 -22.65 0.45
CA PRO A 282 1.96 -22.15 1.83
C PRO A 282 1.88 -20.63 1.94
N TYR A 283 2.28 -19.90 0.88
CA TYR A 283 2.43 -18.45 0.87
C TYR A 283 1.36 -17.74 0.03
N ASN A 284 0.50 -18.48 -0.66
CA ASN A 284 -0.50 -17.93 -1.57
C ASN A 284 -1.90 -18.52 -1.31
N PRO A 285 -2.98 -17.77 -1.61
CA PRO A 285 -4.33 -18.31 -1.58
C PRO A 285 -4.53 -19.38 -2.66
N THR A 286 -5.34 -20.38 -2.31
CA THR A 286 -5.79 -21.43 -3.23
C THR A 286 -7.18 -21.14 -3.78
N ILE A 287 -7.91 -20.17 -3.19
CA ILE A 287 -9.21 -19.72 -3.67
C ILE A 287 -9.07 -18.52 -4.62
N PRO A 288 -9.94 -18.38 -5.63
CA PRO A 288 -9.94 -17.21 -6.51
C PRO A 288 -10.33 -15.93 -5.75
N SER A 289 -9.64 -14.84 -6.07
CA SER A 289 -9.94 -13.53 -5.54
C SER A 289 -9.87 -12.43 -6.58
N VAL A 290 -10.93 -11.61 -6.66
CA VAL A 290 -11.11 -10.58 -7.69
C VAL A 290 -11.45 -9.23 -7.05
N PRO A 291 -10.73 -8.14 -7.38
CA PRO A 291 -11.14 -6.80 -6.98
C PRO A 291 -12.21 -6.25 -7.94
N ILE A 292 -13.11 -5.41 -7.42
CA ILE A 292 -14.15 -4.74 -8.20
C ILE A 292 -14.25 -3.26 -7.85
N SER A 293 -14.87 -2.50 -8.75
CA SER A 293 -15.15 -1.08 -8.55
C SER A 293 -16.23 -0.86 -7.49
N MET A 294 -16.27 0.34 -6.90
CA MET A 294 -17.37 0.70 -5.99
C MET A 294 -18.73 0.72 -6.71
N LYS A 295 -18.73 1.11 -8.00
CA LYS A 295 -19.91 1.09 -8.88
C LYS A 295 -20.48 -0.33 -9.02
N ASP A 296 -19.62 -1.34 -9.16
CA ASP A 296 -20.05 -2.74 -9.25
C ASP A 296 -20.32 -3.38 -7.88
N ALA A 297 -19.77 -2.85 -6.79
CA ALA A 297 -20.09 -3.32 -5.44
C ALA A 297 -21.53 -3.01 -5.02
N VAL A 298 -22.10 -1.89 -5.50
CA VAL A 298 -23.47 -1.45 -5.15
C VAL A 298 -24.53 -2.53 -5.50
N PRO A 299 -24.61 -3.05 -6.74
CA PRO A 299 -25.55 -4.12 -7.08
C PRO A 299 -25.37 -5.41 -6.28
N LEU A 300 -24.13 -5.72 -5.86
CA LEU A 300 -23.81 -6.89 -5.04
C LEU A 300 -24.26 -6.71 -3.59
N LEU A 301 -24.02 -5.55 -2.99
CA LEU A 301 -24.48 -5.26 -1.63
C LEU A 301 -26.00 -5.11 -1.56
N ALA A 302 -26.62 -4.44 -2.54
CA ALA A 302 -28.07 -4.24 -2.58
C ALA A 302 -28.84 -5.58 -2.66
N ALA A 303 -28.26 -6.59 -3.32
CA ALA A 303 -28.87 -7.93 -3.36
C ALA A 303 -28.80 -8.67 -2.01
N LEU A 304 -28.02 -8.20 -1.04
CA LEU A 304 -27.98 -8.70 0.33
C LEU A 304 -28.89 -7.93 1.30
N ASP A 305 -29.41 -6.77 0.91
CA ASP A 305 -30.17 -5.89 1.80
C ASP A 305 -31.38 -6.61 2.42
N GLY A 306 -31.45 -6.60 3.76
CA GLY A 306 -32.51 -7.25 4.52
C GLY A 306 -32.33 -8.76 4.75
N SER A 307 -31.27 -9.36 4.22
CA SER A 307 -30.94 -10.78 4.42
C SER A 307 -29.77 -10.98 5.37
N GLY A 308 -29.81 -12.06 6.15
CA GLY A 308 -28.78 -12.34 7.16
C GLY A 308 -28.87 -11.38 8.34
N LEU A 309 -27.73 -10.86 8.78
CA LEU A 309 -27.62 -9.92 9.89
C LEU A 309 -27.59 -8.48 9.37
N SER A 310 -28.31 -7.58 10.06
CA SER A 310 -28.10 -6.15 9.88
C SER A 310 -26.72 -5.75 10.43
N ALA A 311 -26.19 -4.62 9.96
CA ALA A 311 -24.92 -4.11 10.45
C ALA A 311 -24.90 -3.89 11.98
N GLU A 312 -26.03 -3.48 12.55
CA GLU A 312 -26.21 -3.32 14.01
C GLU A 312 -26.14 -4.66 14.73
N GLN A 313 -26.70 -5.72 14.15
CA GLN A 313 -26.65 -7.07 14.72
C GLN A 313 -25.22 -7.64 14.68
N VAL A 314 -24.48 -7.36 13.60
CA VAL A 314 -23.07 -7.75 13.51
C VAL A 314 -22.21 -7.05 14.56
N ASN A 315 -22.52 -5.78 14.87
CA ASN A 315 -21.89 -5.00 15.93
C ASN A 315 -20.35 -4.96 15.84
N ARG A 316 -19.83 -4.77 14.62
CA ARG A 316 -18.40 -4.62 14.33
C ARG A 316 -18.08 -3.21 13.88
N SER A 317 -16.94 -2.67 14.32
CA SER A 317 -16.45 -1.37 13.85
C SER A 317 -16.15 -1.42 12.35
N SER A 318 -16.51 -0.37 11.62
CA SER A 318 -16.26 -0.23 10.18
C SER A 318 -16.91 -1.30 9.30
N TRP A 319 -17.99 -1.94 9.79
CA TRP A 319 -18.86 -2.81 9.00
C TRP A 319 -19.73 -2.03 8.02
N ILE A 320 -20.26 -0.89 8.45
CA ILE A 320 -21.01 0.04 7.61
C ILE A 320 -20.02 0.91 6.84
N GLY A 321 -20.17 0.97 5.52
CA GLY A 321 -19.43 1.89 4.66
C GLY A 321 -20.19 3.19 4.36
N ALA A 322 -19.82 3.88 3.30
CA ALA A 322 -20.36 5.18 2.90
C ALA A 322 -21.04 5.16 1.51
N LEU A 323 -21.36 3.98 0.97
CA LEU A 323 -22.17 3.87 -0.24
C LEU A 323 -23.63 4.28 0.05
N PRO A 324 -24.23 5.12 -0.81
CA PRO A 324 -25.59 5.58 -0.61
C PRO A 324 -26.60 4.45 -0.82
N ASN A 325 -27.66 4.43 0.00
CA ASN A 325 -28.78 3.49 -0.11
C ASN A 325 -28.39 2.00 0.02
N ILE A 326 -27.33 1.68 0.77
CA ILE A 326 -26.90 0.31 1.06
C ILE A 326 -27.00 0.07 2.56
N THR A 327 -27.59 -1.06 2.98
CA THR A 327 -27.75 -1.40 4.40
C THR A 327 -26.54 -2.14 5.00
N TYR A 328 -25.65 -2.67 4.15
CA TYR A 328 -24.54 -3.53 4.55
C TYR A 328 -24.98 -4.77 5.34
N SER A 329 -26.14 -5.33 4.97
CA SER A 329 -26.60 -6.61 5.49
C SER A 329 -25.61 -7.73 5.12
N SER A 330 -25.42 -8.70 6.02
CA SER A 330 -24.42 -9.75 5.82
C SER A 330 -24.77 -10.71 4.69
N GLY A 331 -26.06 -10.90 4.39
CA GLY A 331 -26.49 -12.06 3.63
C GLY A 331 -26.17 -13.38 4.36
N PRO A 332 -26.20 -14.51 3.63
CA PRO A 332 -26.53 -14.62 2.22
C PRO A 332 -28.02 -14.36 1.97
N THR A 333 -28.37 -13.86 0.79
CA THR A 333 -29.77 -13.86 0.30
C THR A 333 -30.03 -15.19 -0.43
N PRO A 334 -31.05 -15.98 -0.04
CA PRO A 334 -31.35 -17.24 -0.70
C PRO A 334 -31.54 -17.08 -2.21
N GLY A 335 -30.72 -17.78 -3.00
CA GLY A 335 -30.77 -17.73 -4.47
C GLY A 335 -30.07 -16.54 -5.13
N ALA A 336 -29.41 -15.66 -4.37
CA ALA A 336 -28.49 -14.68 -4.92
C ALA A 336 -27.08 -15.28 -4.97
N THR A 337 -26.55 -15.53 -6.18
CA THR A 337 -25.24 -16.18 -6.37
C THR A 337 -24.27 -15.34 -7.17
N LEU A 338 -22.98 -15.55 -6.94
CA LEU A 338 -21.92 -15.05 -7.79
C LEU A 338 -21.34 -16.21 -8.60
N ASP A 339 -21.36 -16.08 -9.92
CA ASP A 339 -20.63 -16.93 -10.85
C ASP A 339 -19.28 -16.26 -11.13
N MET A 340 -18.19 -16.92 -10.76
CA MET A 340 -16.83 -16.42 -10.89
C MET A 340 -15.98 -17.42 -11.67
N VAL A 341 -15.53 -17.01 -12.86
CA VAL A 341 -14.43 -17.68 -13.56
C VAL A 341 -13.21 -16.81 -13.36
N HIS A 342 -12.15 -17.35 -12.78
CA HIS A 342 -10.90 -16.63 -12.58
C HIS A 342 -9.73 -17.60 -12.72
N PHE A 343 -8.99 -17.48 -13.82
CA PHE A 343 -7.82 -18.30 -14.09
C PHE A 343 -6.58 -17.41 -14.18
N MET A 344 -5.55 -17.79 -13.43
CA MET A 344 -4.28 -17.09 -13.35
C MET A 344 -3.20 -17.90 -14.07
N ASN A 345 -2.42 -17.24 -14.90
CA ASN A 345 -1.15 -17.78 -15.37
C ASN A 345 -0.10 -17.62 -14.26
N GLN A 346 0.77 -18.61 -14.12
CA GLN A 346 1.86 -18.60 -13.16
C GLN A 346 3.15 -18.94 -13.89
N THR A 347 4.11 -18.01 -13.88
CA THR A 347 5.37 -18.13 -14.62
C THR A 347 6.51 -17.56 -13.80
N VAL A 348 7.74 -17.75 -14.28
CA VAL A 348 8.90 -17.00 -13.79
C VAL A 348 9.26 -15.95 -14.84
N ALA A 349 9.49 -14.71 -14.41
CA ALA A 349 9.82 -13.60 -15.30
C ALA A 349 11.02 -12.80 -14.79
N PRO A 350 11.89 -12.26 -15.67
CA PRO A 350 12.97 -11.38 -15.24
C PRO A 350 12.40 -10.07 -14.69
N SER A 351 13.16 -9.43 -13.80
CA SER A 351 12.91 -8.07 -13.31
C SER A 351 14.26 -7.39 -13.05
N TRP A 352 14.27 -6.07 -12.87
CA TRP A 352 15.50 -5.28 -12.90
C TRP A 352 15.55 -4.22 -11.81
N ASP A 353 16.38 -4.44 -10.80
CA ASP A 353 16.69 -3.42 -9.79
C ASP A 353 17.81 -2.55 -10.31
N VAL A 354 17.76 -1.26 -10.00
CA VAL A 354 18.86 -0.33 -10.29
C VAL A 354 19.54 0.03 -8.99
N ILE A 355 20.84 -0.22 -8.91
CA ILE A 355 21.66 0.04 -7.73
C ILE A 355 22.67 1.14 -8.07
N GLY A 356 22.59 2.25 -7.35
CA GLY A 356 23.51 3.39 -7.48
C GLY A 356 24.40 3.50 -6.25
N ILE A 357 25.71 3.73 -6.41
CA ILE A 357 26.67 3.73 -5.31
C ILE A 357 27.47 5.02 -5.28
N ILE A 358 27.40 5.72 -4.14
CA ILE A 358 28.26 6.86 -3.83
C ILE A 358 29.25 6.44 -2.74
N ASN A 359 30.51 6.25 -3.12
CA ASN A 359 31.53 5.74 -2.22
C ASN A 359 31.82 6.69 -1.04
N GLY A 360 31.76 6.13 0.17
CA GLY A 360 32.13 6.83 1.40
C GLY A 360 33.64 6.84 1.67
N THR A 361 34.05 7.68 2.60
CA THR A 361 35.42 7.65 3.17
C THR A 361 35.62 6.52 4.19
N HIS A 362 34.52 5.93 4.69
CA HIS A 362 34.46 4.76 5.53
C HIS A 362 33.48 3.75 4.89
N PRO A 363 33.97 2.94 3.93
CA PRO A 363 33.10 2.15 3.04
C PRO A 363 32.46 0.94 3.70
N ASP A 364 32.90 0.56 4.90
CA ASP A 364 32.34 -0.58 5.66
C ASP A 364 30.94 -0.28 6.22
N GLU A 365 30.50 0.97 6.23
CA GLU A 365 29.16 1.37 6.67
C GLU A 365 28.36 1.92 5.49
N VAL A 366 27.12 1.44 5.32
CA VAL A 366 26.24 1.86 4.22
C VAL A 366 24.92 2.44 4.70
N LEU A 367 24.44 3.47 4.00
CA LEU A 367 23.08 4.02 4.11
C LEU A 367 22.34 3.71 2.82
N ILE A 368 21.16 3.11 2.93
CA ILE A 368 20.39 2.66 1.78
C ILE A 368 19.15 3.55 1.66
N ILE A 369 18.88 4.06 0.47
CA ILE A 369 17.70 4.85 0.15
C ILE A 369 16.98 4.16 -1.00
N GLY A 370 15.75 3.73 -0.77
CA GLY A 370 15.01 2.87 -1.68
C GLY A 370 13.64 3.41 -2.07
N ASN A 371 13.22 3.08 -3.28
CA ASN A 371 11.87 3.30 -3.80
C ASN A 371 11.62 2.26 -4.90
N HIS A 372 10.46 1.61 -4.92
CA HIS A 372 10.10 0.80 -6.06
C HIS A 372 9.66 1.65 -7.25
N ARG A 373 9.72 1.05 -8.44
CA ARG A 373 9.47 1.70 -9.72
C ARG A 373 8.29 1.10 -10.45
N ASP A 374 7.95 -0.14 -10.14
CA ASP A 374 6.84 -0.83 -10.77
C ASP A 374 5.50 -0.32 -10.25
N ALA A 375 4.48 -0.31 -11.11
CA ALA A 375 3.11 0.04 -10.72
C ALA A 375 2.07 -0.84 -11.42
N TRP A 376 0.87 -0.91 -10.85
CA TRP A 376 -0.21 -1.76 -11.39
C TRP A 376 -0.77 -1.38 -12.76
N VAL A 377 -0.76 -0.10 -13.11
CA VAL A 377 -1.39 0.43 -14.33
C VAL A 377 -0.44 1.39 -15.00
N ILE A 378 -0.80 1.79 -16.22
CA ILE A 378 -0.17 2.91 -16.90
C ILE A 378 -0.49 4.14 -16.05
N GLY A 379 0.52 4.69 -15.37
CA GLY A 379 0.31 5.66 -14.31
C GLY A 379 1.20 5.40 -13.09
N GLY A 380 0.60 5.27 -11.90
CA GLY A 380 1.36 5.15 -10.66
C GLY A 380 2.01 6.46 -10.20
N ALA A 381 1.36 7.60 -10.49
CA ALA A 381 1.93 8.93 -10.21
C ALA A 381 2.20 9.15 -8.72
N ALA A 382 1.32 8.69 -7.84
CA ALA A 382 1.57 8.65 -6.41
C ALA A 382 2.45 7.45 -6.04
N ASP A 383 1.89 6.26 -6.29
CA ASP A 383 2.46 4.95 -5.98
C ASP A 383 3.01 4.30 -7.26
N PRO A 384 4.34 4.22 -7.45
CA PRO A 384 5.41 4.77 -6.58
C PRO A 384 6.15 5.97 -7.18
N ASN A 385 5.71 6.47 -8.33
CA ASN A 385 6.56 7.32 -9.17
C ASN A 385 6.77 8.73 -8.61
N SER A 386 5.98 9.15 -7.61
CA SER A 386 6.27 10.35 -6.81
C SER A 386 7.60 10.19 -6.07
N GLY A 387 7.86 8.99 -5.56
CA GLY A 387 9.12 8.58 -4.95
C GLY A 387 10.24 8.40 -5.96
N SER A 388 9.96 7.76 -7.10
CA SER A 388 10.96 7.56 -8.16
C SER A 388 11.47 8.88 -8.72
N ALA A 389 10.57 9.86 -8.92
CA ALA A 389 10.93 11.22 -9.31
C ALA A 389 11.86 11.87 -8.27
N VAL A 390 11.57 11.71 -6.98
CA VAL A 390 12.42 12.19 -5.88
C VAL A 390 13.77 11.49 -5.88
N LEU A 391 13.85 10.19 -6.16
CA LEU A 391 15.09 9.43 -6.21
C LEU A 391 16.02 9.91 -7.34
N ILE A 392 15.48 10.24 -8.52
CA ILE A 392 16.24 10.89 -9.61
C ILE A 392 16.66 12.31 -9.22
N GLU A 393 15.81 13.07 -8.54
CA GLU A 393 16.18 14.43 -8.13
C GLU A 393 17.27 14.42 -7.04
N LEU A 394 17.24 13.44 -6.12
CA LEU A 394 18.33 13.16 -5.18
C LEU A 394 19.64 12.90 -5.92
N SER A 395 19.59 12.22 -7.07
CA SER A 395 20.80 11.93 -7.83
C SER A 395 21.54 13.20 -8.25
N LYS A 396 20.79 14.15 -8.79
CA LYS A 396 21.28 15.48 -9.17
C LYS A 396 21.78 16.27 -7.97
N ALA A 397 21.08 16.21 -6.83
CA ALA A 397 21.43 16.96 -5.64
C ALA A 397 22.76 16.49 -5.03
N PHE A 398 22.96 15.18 -4.91
CA PHE A 398 24.25 14.64 -4.46
C PHE A 398 25.34 14.85 -5.52
N GLY A 399 25.05 14.77 -6.83
CA GLY A 399 26.01 15.10 -7.88
C GLY A 399 26.60 16.51 -7.71
N LYS A 400 25.75 17.51 -7.44
CA LYS A 400 26.19 18.88 -7.11
C LYS A 400 27.07 18.97 -5.87
N LEU A 401 26.85 18.13 -4.85
CA LEU A 401 27.73 18.04 -3.68
C LEU A 401 29.09 17.46 -4.07
N LEU A 402 29.11 16.38 -4.86
CA LEU A 402 30.34 15.73 -5.33
C LEU A 402 31.19 16.69 -6.18
N ASP A 403 30.56 17.50 -7.04
CA ASP A 403 31.23 18.55 -7.82
C ASP A 403 31.90 19.62 -6.93
N LYS A 404 31.40 19.81 -5.70
CA LYS A 404 32.00 20.69 -4.69
C LYS A 404 33.08 20.00 -3.85
N GLY A 405 33.42 18.76 -4.17
CA GLY A 405 34.42 17.97 -3.46
C GLY A 405 33.92 17.37 -2.14
N TRP A 406 32.61 17.40 -1.88
CA TRP A 406 32.03 16.67 -0.76
C TRP A 406 32.23 15.17 -0.97
N LYS A 407 32.50 14.45 0.11
CA LYS A 407 32.51 12.99 0.14
C LYS A 407 31.71 12.53 1.34
N PRO A 408 30.74 11.62 1.18
CA PRO A 408 30.02 11.12 2.33
C PRO A 408 30.98 10.34 3.24
N ARG A 409 30.68 10.34 4.55
CA ARG A 409 31.44 9.50 5.48
C ARG A 409 31.19 8.02 5.18
N ARG A 410 29.91 7.65 5.06
CA ARG A 410 29.44 6.29 4.78
C ARG A 410 29.13 6.15 3.30
N THR A 411 29.17 4.94 2.78
CA THR A 411 28.70 4.71 1.40
C THR A 411 27.19 4.91 1.36
N ILE A 412 26.70 5.56 0.31
CA ILE A 412 25.26 5.71 0.06
C ILE A 412 24.89 4.78 -1.09
N ILE A 413 23.89 3.94 -0.88
CA ILE A 413 23.31 3.05 -1.89
C ILE A 413 21.90 3.57 -2.21
N LEU A 414 21.64 3.81 -3.48
CA LEU A 414 20.29 4.06 -3.99
C LEU A 414 19.75 2.78 -4.62
N GLY A 415 18.55 2.38 -4.23
CA GLY A 415 17.84 1.22 -4.79
C GLY A 415 16.55 1.64 -5.48
N SER A 416 16.47 1.42 -6.79
CA SER A 416 15.22 1.47 -7.53
C SER A 416 14.72 0.04 -7.70
N TRP A 417 13.77 -0.36 -6.86
CA TRP A 417 13.27 -1.73 -6.79
C TRP A 417 12.22 -1.99 -7.87
N ASP A 418 12.17 -3.21 -8.38
CA ASP A 418 11.12 -3.67 -9.29
C ASP A 418 10.17 -4.63 -8.54
N ALA A 419 9.05 -5.02 -9.15
CA ALA A 419 8.06 -5.97 -8.62
C ALA A 419 7.75 -5.89 -7.10
N GLU A 420 7.67 -4.68 -6.53
CA GLU A 420 7.15 -4.44 -5.19
C GLU A 420 5.68 -4.82 -5.13
N GLU A 421 4.92 -4.50 -6.19
CA GLU A 421 3.48 -4.67 -6.21
C GLU A 421 3.08 -6.16 -6.18
N PHE A 422 4.00 -7.02 -6.62
CA PHE A 422 3.89 -8.48 -6.54
C PHE A 422 4.28 -9.06 -5.17
N GLY A 423 4.53 -8.19 -4.19
CA GLY A 423 4.76 -8.54 -2.79
C GLY A 423 6.18 -8.27 -2.28
N LEU A 424 6.78 -7.13 -2.61
CA LEU A 424 8.14 -6.77 -2.20
C LEU A 424 9.19 -7.74 -2.73
N GLN A 425 8.94 -8.35 -3.91
CA GLN A 425 9.78 -9.47 -4.34
C GLN A 425 11.24 -9.02 -4.41
N ARG A 426 11.52 -7.90 -5.08
CA ARG A 426 12.89 -7.54 -5.43
C ARG A 426 13.72 -6.92 -4.34
N SER A 427 13.16 -6.01 -3.55
CA SER A 427 13.84 -5.52 -2.36
C SER A 427 14.12 -6.66 -1.38
N THR A 428 13.31 -7.72 -1.37
CA THR A 428 13.60 -8.92 -0.58
C THR A 428 14.73 -9.75 -1.20
N GLU A 429 14.65 -10.08 -2.49
CA GLU A 429 15.71 -10.87 -3.15
C GLU A 429 17.08 -10.18 -3.08
N TRP A 430 17.11 -8.85 -3.20
CA TRP A 430 18.34 -8.06 -3.05
C TRP A 430 18.88 -8.12 -1.63
N VAL A 431 18.01 -8.05 -0.61
CA VAL A 431 18.44 -8.24 0.78
C VAL A 431 19.01 -9.65 0.95
N GLU A 432 18.32 -10.68 0.47
CA GLU A 432 18.75 -12.07 0.59
C GLU A 432 20.10 -12.35 -0.09
N SER A 433 20.36 -11.77 -1.27
CA SER A 433 21.64 -11.92 -1.97
C SER A 433 22.81 -11.23 -1.27
N HIS A 434 22.53 -10.24 -0.40
CA HIS A 434 23.52 -9.46 0.33
C HIS A 434 23.58 -9.79 1.84
N LEU A 435 22.83 -10.78 2.31
CA LEU A 435 23.00 -11.31 3.67
C LEU A 435 24.22 -12.24 3.75
N PRO A 436 24.98 -12.23 4.87
CA PRO A 436 24.76 -11.44 6.08
C PRO A 436 25.44 -10.05 6.07
N TRP A 437 26.07 -9.63 4.96
CA TRP A 437 26.83 -8.37 4.88
C TRP A 437 25.99 -7.16 5.30
N LEU A 438 24.71 -7.12 4.90
CA LEU A 438 23.80 -6.04 5.30
C LEU A 438 23.61 -5.93 6.82
N VAL A 439 23.55 -7.05 7.54
CA VAL A 439 23.35 -7.05 9.01
C VAL A 439 24.51 -6.37 9.73
N THR A 440 25.72 -6.51 9.20
CA THR A 440 26.92 -5.92 9.82
C THR A 440 27.20 -4.49 9.37
N ASN A 441 26.81 -4.13 8.15
CA ASN A 441 27.28 -2.92 7.48
C ASN A 441 26.19 -1.89 7.18
N ALA A 442 24.91 -2.29 7.12
CA ALA A 442 23.82 -1.37 6.89
C ALA A 442 23.49 -0.60 8.18
N VAL A 443 23.65 0.72 8.11
CA VAL A 443 23.33 1.62 9.22
C VAL A 443 21.82 1.89 9.27
N ALA A 444 21.21 2.13 8.11
CA ALA A 444 19.77 2.34 8.00
C ALA A 444 19.27 2.19 6.56
N TYR A 445 17.97 1.92 6.44
CA TYR A 445 17.20 1.98 5.22
C TYR A 445 16.16 3.11 5.25
N LEU A 446 16.14 3.95 4.22
CA LEU A 446 15.18 5.04 4.06
C LEU A 446 14.26 4.72 2.88
N ASN A 447 12.97 4.57 3.14
CA ASN A 447 11.97 4.24 2.15
C ASN A 447 11.28 5.50 1.60
N LEU A 448 11.29 5.67 0.28
CA LEU A 448 10.73 6.79 -0.47
C LEU A 448 9.66 6.31 -1.48
N ASP A 449 8.73 5.46 -1.07
CA ASP A 449 7.62 4.95 -1.89
C ASP A 449 6.66 6.09 -2.32
N VAL A 450 5.53 6.30 -1.64
CA VAL A 450 4.63 7.44 -1.91
C VAL A 450 5.16 8.72 -1.25
N ALA A 451 6.16 9.34 -1.88
CA ALA A 451 6.73 10.61 -1.39
C ALA A 451 5.68 11.73 -1.34
N VAL A 452 4.75 11.77 -2.31
CA VAL A 452 3.61 12.70 -2.28
C VAL A 452 2.37 12.17 -2.99
N SER A 453 1.26 12.16 -2.27
CA SER A 453 -0.11 12.01 -2.80
C SER A 453 -1.09 13.03 -2.20
N GLY A 454 -0.61 13.87 -1.28
CA GLY A 454 -1.38 14.95 -0.66
C GLY A 454 -0.54 15.76 0.34
N PRO A 455 -1.16 16.63 1.14
CA PRO A 455 -0.42 17.55 2.01
C PRO A 455 -0.07 16.97 3.40
N ARG A 456 -0.70 15.88 3.83
CA ARG A 456 -0.57 15.40 5.22
C ARG A 456 0.71 14.57 5.37
N THR A 457 1.56 14.92 6.33
CA THR A 457 2.84 14.25 6.54
C THR A 457 2.69 13.10 7.54
N ALA A 458 3.16 11.90 7.17
CA ALA A 458 3.28 10.74 8.03
C ALA A 458 4.73 10.27 8.14
N LEU A 459 5.07 9.75 9.32
CA LEU A 459 6.35 9.13 9.63
C LEU A 459 6.09 7.76 10.27
N SER A 460 6.77 6.75 9.77
CA SER A 460 6.91 5.44 10.41
C SER A 460 8.38 5.05 10.44
N GLY A 461 8.81 4.30 11.46
CA GLY A 461 10.21 3.90 11.55
C GLY A 461 10.57 3.18 12.84
N SER A 462 11.73 2.54 12.85
CA SER A 462 12.29 1.91 14.05
C SER A 462 12.75 2.97 15.07
N GLY A 463 12.71 2.64 16.35
CA GLY A 463 12.92 3.61 17.44
C GLY A 463 14.27 4.35 17.36
N GLU A 464 15.29 3.70 16.83
CA GLU A 464 16.67 4.18 16.75
C GLU A 464 16.86 5.37 15.80
N ILE A 465 16.05 5.45 14.73
CA ILE A 465 16.19 6.47 13.67
C ILE A 465 15.14 7.59 13.74
N GLN A 466 14.08 7.41 14.55
CA GLN A 466 12.98 8.37 14.69
C GLN A 466 13.45 9.78 15.08
N THR A 467 14.38 9.88 16.03
CA THR A 467 14.87 11.19 16.50
C THR A 467 15.54 11.97 15.37
N VAL A 468 16.36 11.30 14.55
CA VAL A 468 17.02 11.95 13.41
C VAL A 468 15.99 12.41 12.39
N ALA A 469 15.00 11.58 12.07
CA ALA A 469 13.92 11.96 11.15
C ALA A 469 13.14 13.19 11.65
N ILE A 470 12.77 13.22 12.93
CA ILE A 470 12.07 14.35 13.57
C ILE A 470 12.90 15.63 13.51
N GLU A 471 14.20 15.56 13.85
CA GLU A 471 15.07 16.73 13.80
C GLU A 471 15.27 17.26 12.38
N MET A 472 15.31 16.37 11.37
CA MET A 472 15.37 16.79 9.96
C MET A 472 14.08 17.45 9.50
N MET A 473 12.91 16.96 9.92
CA MET A 473 11.62 17.59 9.58
C MET A 473 11.51 19.02 10.10
N LYS A 474 12.17 19.36 11.22
CA LYS A 474 12.23 20.74 11.75
C LYS A 474 13.05 21.70 10.88
N LYS A 475 13.91 21.15 10.01
CA LYS A 475 14.76 21.94 9.10
C LYS A 475 14.14 22.19 7.73
N VAL A 476 13.12 21.42 7.37
CA VAL A 476 12.46 21.50 6.06
C VAL A 476 11.23 22.40 6.17
N LEU A 477 11.20 23.49 5.42
CA LEU A 477 10.02 24.33 5.31
C LEU A 477 8.93 23.62 4.51
N PHE A 478 7.68 23.80 4.93
CA PHE A 478 6.54 23.32 4.17
C PHE A 478 6.17 24.35 3.08
N PRO A 479 5.73 23.92 1.87
CA PRO A 479 5.52 24.81 0.73
C PRO A 479 4.58 26.00 1.00
N GLU A 480 4.79 27.09 0.24
CA GLU A 480 3.96 28.29 0.30
C GLU A 480 2.47 27.98 0.03
N GLY A 481 1.57 28.63 0.78
CA GLY A 481 0.12 28.39 0.72
C GLY A 481 -0.48 27.82 2.00
N TRP A 482 0.34 27.31 2.92
CA TRP A 482 -0.08 26.77 4.23
C TRP A 482 0.25 27.70 5.40
N GLY A 483 0.48 28.99 5.10
CA GLY A 483 0.94 30.00 6.05
C GLY A 483 2.44 30.28 5.94
N VAL A 484 2.89 31.36 6.56
CA VAL A 484 4.32 31.73 6.58
C VAL A 484 5.03 30.93 7.66
N GLY A 485 5.97 30.08 7.26
CA GLY A 485 6.92 29.42 8.15
C GLY A 485 6.54 28.11 8.86
N PRO A 486 5.51 27.33 8.47
CA PRO A 486 5.39 25.96 8.97
C PRO A 486 6.53 25.10 8.42
N THR A 487 7.07 24.24 9.27
CA THR A 487 8.01 23.18 8.91
C THR A 487 7.27 21.89 8.61
N LEU A 488 7.97 20.93 8.00
CA LEU A 488 7.44 19.59 7.82
C LEU A 488 7.08 18.94 9.17
N TYR A 489 7.83 19.25 10.22
CA TYR A 489 7.53 18.83 11.60
C TYR A 489 6.20 19.40 12.09
N ASP A 490 5.91 20.68 11.84
CA ASP A 490 4.66 21.30 12.27
C ASP A 490 3.45 20.61 11.62
N MET A 491 3.55 20.25 10.33
CA MET A 491 2.49 19.54 9.60
C MET A 491 2.30 18.11 10.11
N TRP A 492 3.39 17.40 10.35
CA TRP A 492 3.35 16.05 10.94
C TRP A 492 2.73 16.09 12.35
N PHE A 493 3.22 16.97 13.22
CA PHE A 493 2.75 17.05 14.61
C PHE A 493 1.29 17.50 14.70
N ASN A 494 0.85 18.43 13.85
CA ASN A 494 -0.55 18.86 13.82
C ASN A 494 -1.53 17.72 13.44
N THR A 495 -1.05 16.76 12.64
CA THR A 495 -1.87 15.65 12.16
C THR A 495 -1.81 14.43 13.08
N THR A 496 -0.64 14.17 13.67
CA THR A 496 -0.35 12.93 14.41
C THR A 496 -0.25 13.12 15.91
N GLU A 497 -0.19 14.37 16.39
CA GLU A 497 0.11 14.72 17.79
C GLU A 497 1.43 14.09 18.29
N GLY A 498 2.37 13.85 17.38
CA GLY A 498 3.66 13.25 17.68
C GLY A 498 3.67 11.72 17.69
N GLU A 499 2.54 11.07 17.37
CA GLU A 499 2.48 9.62 17.23
C GLU A 499 3.28 9.16 16.00
N ILE A 500 4.13 8.15 16.21
CA ILE A 500 4.91 7.49 15.14
C ILE A 500 4.38 6.07 14.99
N ALA A 501 3.97 5.72 13.78
CA ALA A 501 3.48 4.39 13.49
C ALA A 501 4.64 3.38 13.43
N PRO A 502 4.46 2.13 13.92
CA PRO A 502 5.43 1.08 13.70
C PRO A 502 5.50 0.69 12.22
N LEU A 503 6.65 0.17 11.80
CA LEU A 503 6.81 -0.44 10.48
C LEU A 503 6.12 -1.82 10.44
N GLY A 504 5.45 -2.10 9.32
CA GLY A 504 4.83 -3.39 9.03
C GLY A 504 5.48 -4.06 7.81
N SER A 505 4.64 -4.52 6.87
CA SER A 505 5.06 -5.17 5.62
C SER A 505 4.61 -4.41 4.36
N GLY A 506 4.36 -3.10 4.48
CA GLY A 506 3.59 -2.35 3.49
C GLY A 506 4.39 -1.70 2.37
N SER A 507 5.71 -1.89 2.33
CA SER A 507 6.63 -1.39 1.31
C SER A 507 8.01 -2.04 1.50
N ASP A 508 8.98 -1.70 0.66
CA ASP A 508 10.30 -2.33 0.56
C ASP A 508 11.13 -2.33 1.85
N TYR A 509 10.85 -1.44 2.81
CA TYR A 509 11.50 -1.45 4.12
C TYR A 509 11.31 -2.77 4.90
N ALA A 510 10.32 -3.59 4.54
CA ALA A 510 9.96 -4.78 5.31
C ALA A 510 11.12 -5.79 5.40
N SER A 511 11.77 -6.11 4.28
CA SER A 511 12.88 -7.08 4.24
C SER A 511 14.08 -6.60 5.06
N PHE A 512 14.40 -5.30 4.99
CA PHE A 512 15.44 -4.68 5.81
C PHE A 512 15.10 -4.73 7.30
N TYR A 513 13.90 -4.29 7.65
CA TYR A 513 13.43 -4.19 9.04
C TYR A 513 13.35 -5.57 9.71
N TYR A 514 12.85 -6.59 9.01
CA TYR A 514 12.76 -7.96 9.53
C TYR A 514 14.13 -8.62 9.73
N ASN A 515 15.16 -8.17 9.02
CA ASN A 515 16.55 -8.59 9.22
C ASN A 515 17.31 -7.71 10.22
N GLY A 516 16.61 -6.88 11.00
CA GLY A 516 17.19 -6.11 12.09
C GLY A 516 17.90 -4.81 11.67
N ILE A 517 17.69 -4.36 10.43
CA ILE A 517 18.23 -3.09 9.93
C ILE A 517 17.25 -1.98 10.29
N SER A 518 17.77 -0.91 10.91
CA SER A 518 16.93 0.26 11.24
C SER A 518 16.33 0.85 9.97
N ALA A 519 15.05 1.18 10.00
CA ALA A 519 14.35 1.68 8.81
C ALA A 519 13.40 2.81 9.14
N VAL A 520 13.16 3.69 8.16
CA VAL A 520 12.21 4.79 8.26
C VAL A 520 11.50 4.98 6.92
N SER A 521 10.22 5.33 6.96
CA SER A 521 9.43 5.73 5.80
C SER A 521 8.73 7.05 6.10
N LEU A 522 8.86 7.99 5.17
CA LEU A 522 8.23 9.29 5.21
C LEU A 522 7.28 9.39 4.01
N LEU A 523 6.02 9.67 4.27
CA LEU A 523 4.98 9.68 3.26
C LEU A 523 4.16 10.98 3.36
N LYS A 524 3.60 11.43 2.23
CA LYS A 524 2.55 12.45 2.28
C LYS A 524 1.27 11.97 1.61
N TYR A 525 0.14 12.11 2.31
CA TYR A 525 -1.17 11.57 1.90
C TYR A 525 -2.27 12.66 1.85
N PRO A 526 -3.39 12.41 1.13
CA PRO A 526 -4.54 13.34 1.04
C PRO A 526 -5.12 13.78 2.38
#